data_AF-A0A7C2VWM0-F1
#
_entry.id   AF-A0A7C2VWM0-F1
#
_cell.length_a   1.000
_cell.length_b   1.000
_cell.length_c   1.000
_cell.angle_alpha   90.00
_cell.angle_beta   90.00
_cell.angle_gamma   90.00
#
_symmetry.space_group_name_H-M   'P 1'
#
loop_
_entity.id
_entity.type
_entity.pdbx_description
1 polymer ?
#
loop_
_entity_poly.entity_id
_entity_poly.type
_entity_poly.pdbx_seq_one_letter_code
_entity_poly.pdbx_strand_id
1 'polypeptide(L)'
;MPADPAVSSEHFTVPDNEIRGFAAWRHESGHPQRPRYHVSFDRLRSVNGRVGQFRTALTKTVCIDNLNLRLFTYATAPNDGDVTPAAHAAAAVAPEHYVLGDAVNSLLDARSNYRLNINFNNTTEVTIRGFGYHLTAEDRPGLAVKCARANIFDWPQITLRGNATITADDGTVFQAANIRWNTKNNTFRADGTCLLTRGGVQTIGRDLCVDARLEVVEAPNRHELSEVGPRPHDRSSPAGGEPLHPQYAISNAPH
;
A
#
# COMPACT_ATOMS: atom_id res chain seq x y z
N MET A 1 -46.98 -29.18 13.96
CA MET A 1 -45.84 -28.64 13.19
C MET A 1 -45.75 -27.15 13.50
N PRO A 2 -44.67 -26.67 14.13
CA PRO A 2 -44.55 -25.25 14.42
C PRO A 2 -44.24 -24.47 13.14
N ALA A 3 -44.89 -23.32 12.98
CA ALA A 3 -44.71 -22.42 11.84
C ALA A 3 -43.32 -21.76 11.89
N ASP A 4 -42.66 -21.71 10.73
CA ASP A 4 -41.40 -20.97 10.55
C ASP A 4 -41.62 -19.47 10.81
N PRO A 5 -40.78 -18.82 11.64
CA PRO A 5 -40.82 -17.38 11.80
C PRO A 5 -40.37 -16.71 10.49
N ALA A 6 -41.27 -15.90 9.92
CA ALA A 6 -40.97 -15.04 8.79
C ALA A 6 -39.77 -14.14 9.11
N VAL A 7 -38.65 -14.40 8.44
CA VAL A 7 -37.48 -13.51 8.46
C VAL A 7 -37.89 -12.23 7.75
N SER A 8 -38.10 -11.17 8.53
CA SER A 8 -38.26 -9.82 8.02
C SER A 8 -36.94 -9.38 7.39
N SER A 9 -36.87 -9.44 6.06
CA SER A 9 -35.78 -8.85 5.30
C SER A 9 -36.04 -7.36 5.20
N GLU A 10 -35.48 -6.58 6.13
CA GLU A 10 -35.32 -5.15 5.93
C GLU A 10 -34.48 -4.94 4.66
N HIS A 11 -35.14 -4.51 3.59
CA HIS A 11 -34.49 -4.09 2.35
C HIS A 11 -33.69 -2.82 2.65
N PHE A 12 -32.44 -2.99 3.07
CA PHE A 12 -31.44 -1.92 2.98
C PHE A 12 -31.16 -1.67 1.49
N THR A 13 -31.78 -0.63 0.93
CA THR A 13 -31.37 -0.05 -0.35
C THR A 13 -29.99 0.57 -0.15
N VAL A 14 -28.94 -0.21 -0.40
CA VAL A 14 -27.59 0.32 -0.57
C VAL A 14 -27.64 1.28 -1.76
N PRO A 15 -27.27 2.57 -1.60
CA PRO A 15 -27.26 3.49 -2.74
C PRO A 15 -26.33 2.95 -3.83
N ASP A 16 -26.82 2.87 -5.07
CA ASP A 16 -26.22 2.21 -6.25
C ASP A 16 -24.80 2.67 -6.67
N ASN A 17 -24.12 3.48 -5.85
CA ASN A 17 -22.79 4.02 -6.15
C ASN A 17 -21.83 3.99 -4.95
N GLU A 18 -22.14 3.29 -3.86
CA GLU A 18 -21.27 3.14 -2.69
C GLU A 18 -21.20 1.68 -2.22
N ILE A 19 -20.00 1.21 -1.90
CA ILE A 19 -19.75 -0.03 -1.17
C ILE A 19 -19.07 0.34 0.14
N ARG A 20 -19.57 -0.22 1.24
CA ARG A 20 -19.00 -0.05 2.58
C ARG A 20 -18.39 -1.36 3.02
N GLY A 21 -17.10 -1.34 3.30
CA GLY A 21 -16.33 -2.48 3.75
C GLY A 21 -16.20 -3.54 2.66
N PHE A 22 -14.98 -3.85 2.27
CA PHE A 22 -14.70 -4.95 1.38
C PHE A 22 -13.38 -5.57 1.76
N ALA A 23 -13.33 -6.90 1.74
CA ALA A 23 -12.10 -7.66 1.87
C ALA A 23 -12.23 -8.94 1.04
N ALA A 24 -11.24 -9.21 0.21
CA ALA A 24 -11.23 -10.38 -0.65
C ALA A 24 -9.82 -10.92 -0.83
N TRP A 25 -9.74 -12.25 -0.83
CA TRP A 25 -8.54 -13.00 -1.19
C TRP A 25 -8.74 -13.61 -2.57
N ARG A 26 -7.70 -13.58 -3.39
CA ARG A 26 -7.60 -14.43 -4.58
C ARG A 26 -6.45 -15.39 -4.37
N HIS A 27 -6.71 -16.67 -4.64
CA HIS A 27 -5.72 -17.73 -4.60
C HIS A 27 -5.28 -18.09 -6.02
N GLU A 28 -4.11 -18.71 -6.13
CA GLU A 28 -3.60 -19.29 -7.37
C GLU A 28 -4.49 -20.46 -7.82
N SER A 29 -4.73 -20.55 -9.13
CA SER A 29 -5.54 -21.63 -9.70
C SER A 29 -4.89 -22.98 -9.40
N GLY A 30 -5.64 -23.91 -8.79
CA GLY A 30 -5.13 -25.23 -8.40
C GLY A 30 -4.35 -25.25 -7.08
N HIS A 31 -4.04 -24.10 -6.48
CA HIS A 31 -3.32 -24.01 -5.21
C HIS A 31 -4.07 -23.13 -4.20
N PRO A 32 -5.13 -23.65 -3.54
CA PRO A 32 -5.97 -22.87 -2.62
C PRO A 32 -5.23 -22.37 -1.37
N GLN A 33 -4.04 -22.89 -1.08
CA GLN A 33 -3.20 -22.43 0.03
C GLN A 33 -2.25 -21.29 -0.35
N ARG A 34 -2.15 -20.95 -1.65
CA ARG A 34 -1.25 -19.91 -2.16
C ARG A 34 -2.07 -18.67 -2.56
N PRO A 35 -2.25 -17.71 -1.65
CA PRO A 35 -2.89 -16.44 -2.01
C PRO A 35 -2.05 -15.73 -3.07
N ARG A 36 -2.67 -15.24 -4.14
CA ARG A 36 -2.01 -14.38 -5.14
C ARG A 36 -2.07 -12.92 -4.72
N TYR A 37 -3.23 -12.49 -4.20
CA TYR A 37 -3.38 -11.17 -3.62
C TYR A 37 -4.53 -11.11 -2.61
N HIS A 38 -4.44 -10.10 -1.74
CA HIS A 38 -5.51 -9.64 -0.87
C HIS A 38 -5.78 -8.17 -1.14
N VAL A 39 -7.05 -7.81 -1.18
CA VAL A 39 -7.51 -6.42 -1.29
C VAL A 39 -8.54 -6.16 -0.21
N SER A 40 -8.43 -5.01 0.43
CA SER A 40 -9.45 -4.52 1.35
C SER A 40 -9.57 -3.00 1.33
N PHE A 41 -10.76 -2.49 1.65
CA PHE A 41 -11.03 -1.06 1.81
C PHE A 41 -12.26 -0.84 2.71
N ASP A 42 -12.35 0.35 3.32
CA ASP A 42 -13.46 0.70 4.21
C ASP A 42 -14.67 1.26 3.44
N ARG A 43 -14.40 1.99 2.36
CA ARG A 43 -15.46 2.58 1.54
C ARG A 43 -14.97 2.77 0.11
N LEU A 44 -15.82 2.43 -0.86
CA LEU A 44 -15.64 2.74 -2.27
C LEU A 44 -16.87 3.50 -2.74
N ARG A 45 -16.69 4.64 -3.40
CA ARG A 45 -17.79 5.41 -3.98
C ARG A 45 -17.44 5.93 -5.36
N SER A 46 -18.43 5.96 -6.24
CA SER A 46 -18.33 6.61 -7.55
C SER A 46 -19.01 7.98 -7.48
N VAL A 47 -18.30 9.02 -7.88
CA VAL A 47 -18.79 10.41 -7.88
C VAL A 47 -18.74 10.95 -9.30
N ASN A 48 -19.90 11.34 -9.81
CA ASN A 48 -19.97 12.07 -11.08
C ASN A 48 -19.25 13.42 -10.97
N GLY A 49 -18.42 13.72 -11.95
CA GLY A 49 -17.69 14.97 -12.08
C GLY A 49 -18.62 16.16 -12.29
N ARG A 50 -18.03 17.35 -12.29
CA ARG A 50 -18.76 18.61 -12.52
C ARG A 50 -18.16 19.36 -13.70
N VAL A 51 -19.03 19.96 -14.51
CA VAL A 51 -18.67 20.96 -15.51
C VAL A 51 -19.37 22.25 -15.10
N GLY A 52 -18.61 23.18 -14.52
CA GLY A 52 -19.17 24.35 -13.85
C GLY A 52 -20.07 23.94 -12.67
N GLN A 53 -21.33 24.37 -12.69
CA GLN A 53 -22.31 24.04 -11.65
C GLN A 53 -23.04 22.70 -11.91
N PHE A 54 -22.93 22.14 -13.11
CA PHE A 54 -23.66 20.93 -13.50
C PHE A 54 -22.86 19.68 -13.15
N ARG A 55 -23.52 18.69 -12.54
CA ARG A 55 -22.96 17.34 -12.41
C ARG A 55 -23.14 16.63 -13.74
N THR A 56 -22.08 16.04 -14.29
CA THR A 56 -22.13 15.33 -15.57
C THR A 56 -21.67 13.89 -15.38
N ALA A 57 -22.28 12.96 -16.12
CA ALA A 57 -21.84 11.57 -16.17
C ALA A 57 -20.64 11.36 -17.13
N LEU A 58 -20.11 12.44 -17.71
CA LEU A 58 -19.02 12.42 -18.68
C LEU A 58 -17.67 12.15 -18.03
N THR A 59 -17.49 12.58 -16.79
CA THR A 59 -16.31 12.28 -15.99
C THR A 59 -16.78 11.69 -14.67
N LYS A 60 -16.08 10.66 -14.20
CA LYS A 60 -16.31 10.10 -12.87
C LYS A 60 -14.99 10.02 -12.13
N THR A 61 -15.07 10.35 -10.84
CA THR A 61 -14.00 10.11 -9.89
C THR A 61 -14.43 8.97 -8.98
N VAL A 62 -13.63 7.92 -8.93
CA VAL A 62 -13.78 6.85 -7.94
C VAL A 62 -13.00 7.26 -6.70
N CYS A 63 -13.65 7.24 -5.54
CA CYS A 63 -12.98 7.46 -4.26
C CYS A 63 -12.93 6.15 -3.47
N ILE A 64 -11.75 5.80 -2.98
CA ILE A 64 -11.53 4.64 -2.10
C ILE A 64 -10.94 5.13 -0.78
N ASP A 65 -11.53 4.74 0.34
CA ASP A 65 -11.04 5.05 1.67
C ASP A 65 -10.36 3.79 2.26
N ASN A 66 -9.13 3.96 2.77
CA ASN A 66 -8.25 2.97 3.40
C ASN A 66 -7.98 1.71 2.56
N LEU A 67 -7.57 1.90 1.29
CA LEU A 67 -7.20 0.79 0.41
C LEU A 67 -5.92 0.10 0.91
N ASN A 68 -6.02 -1.19 1.23
CA ASN A 68 -4.88 -2.06 1.51
C ASN A 68 -4.79 -3.16 0.45
N LEU A 69 -3.68 -3.20 -0.27
CA LEU A 69 -3.34 -4.21 -1.26
C LEU A 69 -2.14 -5.01 -0.77
N ARG A 70 -2.25 -6.34 -0.79
CA ARG A 70 -1.14 -7.25 -0.52
C ARG A 70 -1.00 -8.21 -1.68
N LEU A 71 0.20 -8.31 -2.22
CA LEU A 71 0.55 -9.19 -3.33
C LEU A 71 1.55 -10.22 -2.82
N PHE A 72 1.41 -11.44 -3.30
CA PHE A 72 2.28 -12.54 -2.93
C PHE A 72 2.89 -13.14 -4.19
N THR A 73 4.20 -13.35 -4.14
CA THR A 73 4.96 -14.02 -5.20
C THR A 73 5.66 -15.24 -4.62
N TYR A 74 5.58 -16.35 -5.36
CA TYR A 74 6.19 -17.63 -5.01
C TYR A 74 7.18 -18.00 -6.11
N ALA A 75 8.29 -18.62 -5.75
CA ALA A 75 9.14 -19.29 -6.72
C ALA A 75 8.34 -20.42 -7.36
N THR A 76 8.42 -20.49 -8.68
CA THR A 76 7.99 -21.68 -9.39
C THR A 76 8.78 -22.85 -8.85
N ALA A 77 8.08 -23.91 -8.42
CA ALA A 77 8.75 -25.14 -8.03
C ALA A 77 9.68 -25.55 -9.19
N PRO A 78 10.94 -25.93 -8.93
CA PRO A 78 11.81 -26.42 -9.98
C PRO A 78 11.08 -27.58 -10.65
N ASN A 79 10.89 -27.47 -11.98
CA ASN A 79 10.39 -28.61 -12.74
C ASN A 79 11.38 -29.75 -12.51
N ASP A 80 10.85 -30.93 -12.17
CA ASP A 80 11.54 -32.12 -11.62
C ASP A 80 12.56 -32.78 -12.58
N GLY A 81 13.17 -32.03 -13.51
CA GLY A 81 14.04 -32.53 -14.56
C GLY A 81 15.27 -31.70 -14.88
N ASP A 82 15.52 -30.56 -14.22
CA ASP A 82 16.71 -29.74 -14.51
C ASP A 82 17.58 -29.54 -13.26
N VAL A 83 18.42 -30.54 -12.99
CA VAL A 83 19.45 -30.48 -11.95
C VAL A 83 20.67 -29.77 -12.53
N THR A 84 20.68 -28.44 -12.50
CA THR A 84 21.92 -27.67 -12.55
C THR A 84 22.07 -26.82 -11.27
N PRO A 85 22.98 -27.19 -10.37
CA PRO A 85 23.23 -26.43 -9.15
C PRO A 85 24.27 -25.33 -9.41
N ALA A 86 23.84 -24.14 -9.85
CA ALA A 86 24.62 -22.90 -9.71
C ALA A 86 23.80 -21.65 -10.06
N ALA A 87 23.87 -20.64 -9.19
CA ALA A 87 23.59 -19.22 -9.47
C ALA A 87 22.14 -18.70 -9.59
N HIS A 88 21.16 -19.27 -8.88
CA HIS A 88 19.78 -18.72 -8.86
C HIS A 88 19.41 -17.90 -7.61
N ALA A 89 20.36 -17.60 -6.73
CA ALA A 89 20.11 -16.90 -5.46
C ALA A 89 20.26 -15.36 -5.54
N ALA A 90 19.77 -14.71 -6.60
CA ALA A 90 19.65 -13.23 -6.71
C ALA A 90 19.10 -12.73 -8.06
N ALA A 91 18.78 -13.62 -9.00
CA ALA A 91 18.17 -13.21 -10.25
C ALA A 91 16.82 -12.56 -9.92
N ALA A 92 16.76 -11.25 -10.14
CA ALA A 92 15.60 -10.42 -9.94
C ALA A 92 14.35 -11.21 -10.35
N VAL A 93 13.51 -11.55 -9.38
CA VAL A 93 12.10 -11.80 -9.66
C VAL A 93 11.64 -10.51 -10.30
N ALA A 94 11.72 -10.42 -11.63
CA ALA A 94 11.12 -9.36 -12.39
C ALA A 94 9.65 -9.46 -12.01
N PRO A 95 9.16 -8.56 -11.13
CA PRO A 95 7.83 -8.73 -10.57
C PRO A 95 6.91 -8.66 -11.78
N GLU A 96 6.24 -9.75 -12.15
CA GLU A 96 5.40 -9.78 -13.34
C GLU A 96 4.58 -8.48 -13.39
N HIS A 97 4.92 -7.63 -14.36
CA HIS A 97 4.89 -6.16 -14.23
C HIS A 97 3.48 -5.54 -14.30
N TYR A 98 2.44 -6.29 -13.93
CA TYR A 98 1.04 -5.91 -14.11
C TYR A 98 0.14 -6.23 -12.92
N VAL A 99 0.64 -6.81 -11.83
CA VAL A 99 -0.26 -7.29 -10.76
C VAL A 99 -1.10 -6.20 -10.10
N LEU A 100 -0.63 -4.95 -10.00
CA LEU A 100 -1.48 -3.87 -9.47
C LEU A 100 -2.62 -3.52 -10.41
N GLY A 101 -2.31 -3.34 -11.70
CA GLY A 101 -3.31 -3.11 -12.75
C GLY A 101 -4.27 -4.29 -12.86
N ASP A 102 -3.77 -5.52 -12.83
CA ASP A 102 -4.57 -6.74 -12.90
C ASP A 102 -5.38 -6.99 -11.63
N ALA A 103 -4.86 -6.68 -10.44
CA ALA A 103 -5.61 -6.79 -9.19
C ALA A 103 -6.76 -5.80 -9.19
N VAL A 104 -6.49 -4.54 -9.52
CA VAL A 104 -7.52 -3.50 -9.68
C VAL A 104 -8.50 -3.88 -10.80
N ASN A 105 -8.04 -4.30 -11.98
CA ASN A 105 -8.91 -4.71 -13.07
C ASN A 105 -9.72 -5.96 -12.71
N SER A 106 -9.15 -6.93 -12.00
CA SER A 106 -9.87 -8.14 -11.55
C SER A 106 -10.94 -7.84 -10.49
N LEU A 107 -10.71 -6.84 -9.64
CA LEU A 107 -11.74 -6.31 -8.73
C LEU A 107 -12.89 -5.66 -9.50
N LEU A 108 -12.57 -5.05 -10.64
CA LEU A 108 -13.50 -4.29 -11.48
C LEU A 108 -14.15 -5.15 -12.58
N ASP A 109 -13.61 -6.34 -12.86
CA ASP A 109 -14.12 -7.24 -13.89
C ASP A 109 -15.43 -7.87 -13.42
N ALA A 110 -16.48 -7.66 -14.21
CA ALA A 110 -17.82 -8.21 -14.01
C ALA A 110 -17.87 -9.75 -14.01
N ARG A 111 -16.82 -10.42 -14.52
CA ARG A 111 -16.65 -11.88 -14.47
C ARG A 111 -16.03 -12.38 -13.18
N SER A 112 -15.49 -11.49 -12.35
CA SER A 112 -15.04 -11.87 -11.01
C SER A 112 -16.26 -12.25 -10.16
N ASN A 113 -16.07 -13.14 -9.19
CA ASN A 113 -17.12 -13.50 -8.24
C ASN A 113 -17.57 -12.32 -7.36
N TYR A 114 -16.88 -11.18 -7.45
CA TYR A 114 -17.15 -9.97 -6.72
C TYR A 114 -17.89 -9.01 -7.64
N ARG A 115 -19.21 -9.20 -7.81
CA ARG A 115 -20.04 -8.21 -8.51
C ARG A 115 -20.17 -6.96 -7.65
N LEU A 116 -19.20 -6.07 -7.75
CA LEU A 116 -19.29 -4.73 -7.20
C LEU A 116 -20.37 -3.99 -8.00
N ASN A 117 -21.50 -3.66 -7.38
CA ASN A 117 -22.57 -2.90 -8.02
C ASN A 117 -22.19 -1.41 -8.12
N ILE A 118 -21.04 -1.12 -8.74
CA ILE A 118 -20.55 0.23 -8.97
C ILE A 118 -20.20 0.38 -10.44
N ASN A 119 -20.77 1.40 -11.06
CA ASN A 119 -20.53 1.70 -12.46
C ASN A 119 -19.25 2.54 -12.63
N PHE A 120 -18.20 1.90 -13.10
CA PHE A 120 -16.89 2.49 -13.39
C PHE A 120 -16.78 3.11 -14.80
N ASN A 121 -17.82 3.08 -15.62
CA ASN A 121 -17.79 3.70 -16.94
C ASN A 121 -17.51 5.21 -16.81
N ASN A 122 -16.65 5.71 -17.69
CA ASN A 122 -16.18 7.11 -17.72
C ASN A 122 -15.38 7.53 -16.48
N THR A 123 -14.75 6.58 -15.77
CA THR A 123 -13.81 6.93 -14.70
C THR A 123 -12.58 7.59 -15.30
N THR A 124 -12.34 8.84 -14.94
CA THR A 124 -11.18 9.64 -15.36
C THR A 124 -10.17 9.83 -14.24
N GLU A 125 -10.55 9.52 -13.00
CA GLU A 125 -9.69 9.62 -11.83
C GLU A 125 -10.07 8.58 -10.78
N VAL A 126 -9.06 7.97 -10.16
CA VAL A 126 -9.20 7.24 -8.90
C VAL A 126 -8.45 8.00 -7.82
N THR A 127 -9.16 8.45 -6.78
CA THR A 127 -8.58 9.02 -5.55
C THR A 127 -8.66 7.99 -4.44
N ILE A 128 -7.53 7.68 -3.81
CA ILE A 128 -7.45 6.81 -2.64
C ILE A 128 -7.03 7.65 -1.44
N ARG A 129 -7.75 7.55 -0.32
CA ARG A 129 -7.41 8.19 0.97
C ARG A 129 -6.97 7.12 1.94
N GLY A 130 -5.72 7.15 2.37
CA GLY A 130 -5.08 6.02 3.05
C GLY A 130 -4.81 4.91 2.05
N PHE A 131 -3.59 4.90 1.49
CA PHE A 131 -3.14 3.87 0.57
C PHE A 131 -2.05 3.05 1.23
N GLY A 132 -2.23 1.72 1.24
CA GLY A 132 -1.23 0.75 1.64
C GLY A 132 -1.08 -0.31 0.56
N TYR A 133 0.15 -0.57 0.16
CA TYR A 133 0.52 -1.62 -0.77
C TYR A 133 1.68 -2.41 -0.18
N HIS A 134 1.61 -3.73 -0.25
CA HIS A 134 2.66 -4.64 0.21
C HIS A 134 2.89 -5.72 -0.85
N LEU A 135 4.14 -5.98 -1.18
CA LEU A 135 4.60 -7.11 -1.96
C LEU A 135 5.39 -8.03 -1.02
N THR A 136 4.99 -9.29 -0.97
CA THR A 136 5.63 -10.35 -0.19
C THR A 136 6.13 -11.41 -1.15
N ALA A 137 7.41 -11.76 -1.05
CA ALA A 137 8.02 -12.82 -1.86
C ALA A 137 8.48 -13.94 -0.94
N GLU A 138 7.97 -15.17 -1.13
CA GLU A 138 8.32 -16.33 -0.30
C GLU A 138 8.20 -16.05 1.21
N ASP A 139 7.08 -15.46 1.61
CA ASP A 139 6.79 -15.03 2.99
C ASP A 139 7.76 -13.98 3.56
N ARG A 140 8.66 -13.43 2.74
CA ARG A 140 9.55 -12.31 3.10
C ARG A 140 8.94 -10.99 2.65
N PRO A 141 9.04 -9.92 3.46
CA PRO A 141 8.66 -8.58 3.03
C PRO A 141 9.53 -8.16 1.86
N GLY A 142 8.91 -7.77 0.74
CA GLY A 142 9.59 -7.34 -0.48
C GLY A 142 9.58 -5.82 -0.64
N LEU A 143 8.40 -5.25 -0.83
CA LEU A 143 8.22 -3.81 -1.04
C LEU A 143 6.95 -3.36 -0.33
N ALA A 144 7.02 -2.28 0.44
CA ALA A 144 5.85 -1.65 1.04
C ALA A 144 5.75 -0.19 0.59
N VAL A 145 4.55 0.25 0.23
CA VAL A 145 4.24 1.64 -0.11
C VAL A 145 3.08 2.10 0.75
N LYS A 146 3.24 3.24 1.42
CA LYS A 146 2.20 3.86 2.24
C LYS A 146 2.13 5.35 1.98
N CYS A 147 0.92 5.91 1.84
CA CYS A 147 0.72 7.36 1.79
C CYS A 147 -0.67 7.76 2.29
N ALA A 148 -0.85 9.03 2.62
CA ALA A 148 -2.14 9.57 3.04
C ALA A 148 -3.12 9.69 1.87
N ARG A 149 -2.64 9.95 0.66
CA ARG A 149 -3.48 10.04 -0.54
C ARG A 149 -2.74 9.52 -1.76
N ALA A 150 -3.41 8.71 -2.58
CA ALA A 150 -2.95 8.37 -3.92
C ALA A 150 -3.96 8.85 -4.97
N ASN A 151 -3.47 9.29 -6.13
CA ASN A 151 -4.28 9.67 -7.28
C ASN A 151 -3.81 8.90 -8.51
N ILE A 152 -4.75 8.37 -9.28
CA ILE A 152 -4.52 7.67 -10.54
C ILE A 152 -5.37 8.38 -11.58
N PHE A 153 -4.71 9.04 -12.53
CA PHE A 153 -5.36 9.72 -13.65
C PHE A 153 -5.18 8.93 -14.94
N ASP A 154 -3.97 8.37 -15.11
CA ASP A 154 -3.58 7.60 -16.27
C ASP A 154 -2.64 6.48 -15.83
N TRP A 155 -2.93 5.26 -16.26
CA TRP A 155 -2.05 4.12 -15.99
C TRP A 155 -0.87 4.16 -16.96
N PRO A 156 0.36 3.84 -16.52
CA PRO A 156 0.74 3.16 -15.27
C PRO A 156 1.17 4.10 -14.13
N GLN A 157 0.79 5.39 -14.14
CA GLN A 157 1.33 6.37 -13.21
C GLN A 157 0.41 6.63 -12.01
N ILE A 158 0.96 6.48 -10.81
CA ILE A 158 0.28 6.80 -9.55
C ILE A 158 0.99 7.96 -8.88
N THR A 159 0.25 8.97 -8.45
CA THR A 159 0.78 10.06 -7.64
C THR A 159 0.46 9.82 -6.17
N LEU A 160 1.48 9.62 -5.35
CA LEU A 160 1.42 9.41 -3.90
C LEU A 160 1.66 10.75 -3.19
N ARG A 161 0.84 11.10 -2.21
CA ARG A 161 0.87 12.39 -1.51
C ARG A 161 0.67 12.24 -0.01
N GLY A 162 1.22 13.19 0.74
CA GLY A 162 1.06 13.29 2.19
C GLY A 162 1.91 12.24 2.91
N ASN A 163 3.22 12.50 2.96
CA ASN A 163 4.24 11.63 3.58
C ASN A 163 4.25 10.23 2.97
N ALA A 164 4.42 10.16 1.66
CA ALA A 164 4.62 8.90 0.97
C ALA A 164 5.91 8.25 1.48
N THR A 165 5.80 6.98 1.88
CA THR A 165 6.89 6.16 2.40
C THR A 165 6.95 4.87 1.59
N ILE A 166 8.12 4.56 1.06
CA ILE A 166 8.43 3.30 0.39
C ILE A 166 9.49 2.60 1.23
N THR A 167 9.29 1.31 1.49
CA THR A 167 10.21 0.48 2.26
C THR A 167 10.57 -0.75 1.44
N ALA A 168 11.86 -0.96 1.22
CA ALA A 168 12.39 -2.16 0.57
C ALA A 168 12.55 -3.32 1.57
N ASP A 169 12.93 -4.48 1.06
CA ASP A 169 13.11 -5.74 1.80
C ASP A 169 14.26 -5.68 2.80
N ASP A 170 15.32 -4.97 2.46
CA ASP A 170 16.49 -4.71 3.32
C ASP A 170 16.22 -3.67 4.43
N GLY A 171 15.01 -3.12 4.49
CA GLY A 171 14.63 -2.07 5.43
C GLY A 171 15.05 -0.66 5.01
N THR A 172 15.60 -0.46 3.81
CA THR A 172 15.82 0.87 3.23
C THR A 172 14.48 1.58 3.11
N VAL A 173 14.46 2.87 3.45
CA VAL A 173 13.24 3.69 3.44
C VAL A 173 13.43 4.93 2.58
N PHE A 174 12.52 5.16 1.65
CA PHE A 174 12.44 6.37 0.83
C PHE A 174 11.17 7.15 1.16
N GLN A 175 11.31 8.42 1.54
CA GLN A 175 10.20 9.27 1.97
C GLN A 175 10.19 10.61 1.24
N ALA A 176 9.00 11.05 0.83
CA ALA A 176 8.79 12.40 0.34
C ALA A 176 7.33 12.84 0.51
N ALA A 177 7.08 14.16 0.40
CA ALA A 177 5.73 14.70 0.45
C ALA A 177 4.90 14.28 -0.77
N ASN A 178 5.53 14.20 -1.95
CA ASN A 178 4.93 13.80 -3.22
C ASN A 178 5.88 12.84 -3.96
N ILE A 179 5.36 11.70 -4.40
CA ILE A 179 6.10 10.71 -5.19
C ILE A 179 5.24 10.28 -6.38
N ARG A 180 5.81 10.33 -7.58
CA ARG A 180 5.26 9.67 -8.77
C ARG A 180 5.81 8.27 -8.87
N TRP A 181 4.92 7.29 -8.81
CA TRP A 181 5.23 5.89 -9.01
C TRP A 181 4.81 5.48 -10.41
N ASN A 182 5.76 5.02 -11.21
CA ASN A 182 5.48 4.34 -12.47
C ASN A 182 5.42 2.83 -12.20
N THR A 183 4.23 2.26 -12.23
CA THR A 183 4.02 0.85 -11.88
C THR A 183 4.50 -0.10 -12.96
N LYS A 184 4.74 0.39 -14.18
CA LYS A 184 5.23 -0.44 -15.29
C LYS A 184 6.69 -0.78 -15.14
N ASN A 185 7.52 0.10 -14.58
CA ASN A 185 8.94 -0.15 -14.34
C ASN A 185 9.30 -0.17 -12.85
N ASN A 186 8.31 0.01 -11.96
CA ASN A 186 8.48 0.14 -10.52
C ASN A 186 9.53 1.19 -10.10
N THR A 187 9.52 2.34 -10.78
CA THR A 187 10.34 3.48 -10.35
C THR A 187 9.52 4.51 -9.59
N PHE A 188 10.16 5.11 -8.59
CA PHE A 188 9.61 6.12 -7.70
C PHE A 188 10.40 7.41 -7.85
N ARG A 189 9.73 8.46 -8.33
CA ARG A 189 10.32 9.79 -8.45
C ARG A 189 9.73 10.72 -7.42
N ALA A 190 10.56 11.24 -6.52
CA ALA A 190 10.16 12.33 -5.65
C ALA A 190 10.05 13.64 -6.46
N ASP A 191 9.02 14.43 -6.18
CA ASP A 191 8.90 15.80 -6.69
C ASP A 191 9.21 16.76 -5.54
N GLY A 192 10.44 17.26 -5.48
CA GLY A 192 10.99 18.08 -4.40
C GLY A 192 11.90 17.33 -3.42
N THR A 193 11.94 17.80 -2.17
CA THR A 193 12.82 17.24 -1.12
C THR A 193 12.37 15.83 -0.72
N CYS A 194 13.35 14.95 -0.54
CA CYS A 194 13.16 13.58 -0.14
C CYS A 194 14.24 13.13 0.85
N LEU A 195 13.93 12.07 1.57
CA LEU A 195 14.80 11.42 2.55
C LEU A 195 14.97 9.96 2.15
N LEU A 196 16.22 9.52 2.03
CA LEU A 196 16.58 8.11 1.84
C LEU A 196 17.32 7.65 3.10
N THR A 197 16.80 6.62 3.77
CA THR A 197 17.42 6.03 4.94
C THR A 197 17.91 4.62 4.61
N ARG A 198 19.21 4.36 4.73
CA ARG A 198 19.82 3.04 4.47
C ARG A 198 20.75 2.68 5.62
N GLY A 199 20.53 1.52 6.25
CA GLY A 199 21.35 1.09 7.38
C GLY A 199 21.42 2.10 8.54
N GLY A 200 20.36 2.89 8.74
CA GLY A 200 20.30 3.96 9.74
C GLY A 200 20.95 5.30 9.32
N VAL A 201 21.63 5.36 8.17
CA VAL A 201 22.18 6.60 7.62
C VAL A 201 21.11 7.32 6.81
N GLN A 202 20.95 8.62 7.04
CA GLN A 202 19.98 9.47 6.38
C GLN A 202 20.66 10.36 5.32
N THR A 203 20.21 10.23 4.08
CA THR A 203 20.62 11.08 2.97
C THR A 203 19.44 11.95 2.56
N ILE A 204 19.63 13.26 2.57
CA ILE A 204 18.65 14.21 2.07
C ILE A 204 19.00 14.51 0.61
N GLY A 205 17.99 14.41 -0.25
CA GLY A 205 18.13 14.71 -1.67
C GLY A 205 16.93 15.47 -2.20
N ARG A 206 17.01 15.83 -3.49
CA ARG A 206 15.94 16.52 -4.21
C ARG A 206 15.71 15.87 -5.57
N ASP A 207 14.44 15.72 -5.92
CA ASP A 207 13.99 15.21 -7.22
C ASP A 207 14.57 13.82 -7.58
N LEU A 208 14.86 12.99 -6.58
CA LEU A 208 15.47 11.67 -6.74
C LEU A 208 14.51 10.69 -7.43
N CYS A 209 15.06 9.86 -8.31
CA CYS A 209 14.39 8.73 -8.93
C CYS A 209 15.06 7.43 -8.49
N VAL A 210 14.28 6.54 -7.88
CA VAL A 210 14.76 5.25 -7.37
C VAL A 210 13.93 4.09 -7.94
N ASP A 211 14.48 2.88 -7.95
CA ASP A 211 13.77 1.66 -8.34
C ASP A 211 13.07 0.98 -7.14
N ALA A 212 12.59 -0.25 -7.34
CA ALA A 212 11.95 -1.06 -6.29
C ALA A 212 12.88 -1.48 -5.15
N ARG A 213 14.20 -1.50 -5.38
CA ARG A 213 15.24 -1.74 -4.37
C ARG A 213 15.71 -0.45 -3.71
N LEU A 214 15.10 0.68 -4.09
CA LEU A 214 15.48 2.01 -3.65
C LEU A 214 16.93 2.37 -4.03
N GLU A 215 17.40 1.81 -5.15
CA GLU A 215 18.65 2.21 -5.81
C GLU A 215 18.38 3.42 -6.71
N VAL A 216 19.30 4.39 -6.75
CA VAL A 216 19.14 5.62 -7.54
C VAL A 216 19.33 5.30 -9.03
N VAL A 217 18.30 5.52 -9.83
CA VAL A 217 18.28 5.21 -11.27
C VAL A 217 18.68 6.42 -12.12
N GLU A 218 18.25 7.61 -11.72
CA GLU A 218 18.62 8.87 -12.36
C GLU A 218 19.26 9.75 -11.29
N ALA A 219 20.55 10.08 -11.48
CA ALA A 219 21.22 11.01 -10.60
C ALA A 219 20.55 12.40 -10.74
N PRO A 220 20.30 13.11 -9.62
CA PRO A 220 19.85 14.50 -9.70
C PRO A 220 20.89 15.30 -10.50
N ASN A 221 20.49 16.43 -11.07
CA ASN A 221 21.41 17.39 -11.68
C ASN A 221 22.46 17.84 -10.63
N ARG A 222 23.55 17.07 -10.53
CA ARG A 222 24.82 17.13 -9.78
C ARG A 222 25.00 17.91 -8.47
N HIS A 223 24.01 18.58 -7.88
CA HIS A 223 24.29 19.57 -6.82
C HIS A 223 23.73 19.33 -5.40
N GLU A 224 22.90 18.32 -5.11
CA GLU A 224 22.19 18.31 -3.81
C GLU A 224 21.99 16.93 -3.19
N LEU A 225 23.07 16.15 -3.01
CA LEU A 225 23.06 15.06 -2.03
C LEU A 225 23.91 15.50 -0.85
N SER A 226 23.27 15.71 0.29
CA SER A 226 23.93 15.97 1.56
C SER A 226 23.72 14.76 2.47
N GLU A 227 24.82 14.11 2.83
CA GLU A 227 24.79 13.09 3.89
C GLU A 227 24.63 13.79 5.23
N VAL A 228 23.55 13.46 5.93
CA VAL A 228 23.40 13.85 7.33
C VAL A 228 23.88 12.64 8.11
N GLY A 229 25.12 12.71 8.60
CA GLY A 229 25.68 11.67 9.47
C GLY A 229 24.73 11.38 10.64
N PRO A 230 24.74 10.15 11.19
CA PRO A 230 23.88 9.80 12.31
C PRO A 230 24.09 10.83 13.43
N ARG A 231 22.99 11.47 13.87
CA ARG A 231 23.06 12.36 15.03
C ARG A 231 23.69 11.55 16.16
N PRO A 232 24.82 12.00 16.75
CA PRO A 232 25.38 11.29 17.89
C PRO A 232 24.27 11.14 18.90
N HIS A 233 23.95 9.89 19.27
CA HIS A 233 23.03 9.64 20.36
C HIS A 233 23.58 10.40 21.55
N ASP A 234 22.89 11.49 21.90
CA ASP A 234 23.21 12.35 23.03
C ASP A 234 23.01 11.48 24.27
N ARG A 235 24.08 10.77 24.66
CA ARG A 235 24.17 10.02 25.91
C ARG A 235 24.38 11.02 27.05
N SER A 236 23.41 11.89 27.22
CA SER A 236 23.26 12.75 28.39
C SER A 236 22.06 12.24 29.19
N SER A 237 22.15 10.99 29.68
CA SER A 237 21.38 10.57 30.85
C SER A 237 22.03 11.18 32.07
N PRO A 238 21.38 12.11 32.79
CA PRO A 238 21.82 12.48 34.12
C PRO A 238 21.58 11.27 35.03
N ALA A 239 22.68 10.68 35.50
CA ALA A 239 22.67 9.93 36.74
C ALA A 239 22.29 10.91 37.87
N GLY A 240 21.24 10.60 38.63
CA GLY A 240 20.96 11.30 39.88
C GLY A 240 19.48 11.42 40.20
N GLY A 241 19.00 10.53 41.07
CA GLY A 241 17.71 10.70 41.74
C GLY A 241 17.10 9.38 42.19
N GLU A 242 17.60 8.83 43.30
CA GLU A 242 16.87 7.84 44.09
C GLU A 242 15.49 8.38 44.46
N PRO A 243 14.38 7.65 44.21
CA PRO A 243 13.15 7.89 44.92
C PRO A 243 13.21 7.18 46.28
N LEU A 244 13.33 7.99 47.33
CA LEU A 244 13.03 7.57 48.70
C LEU A 244 11.61 6.98 48.77
N HIS A 245 11.52 5.80 49.35
CA HIS A 245 10.28 5.17 49.80
C HIS A 245 9.42 6.13 50.64
N PRO A 246 8.09 6.15 50.44
CA PRO A 246 7.14 6.36 51.51
C PRO A 246 6.56 5.03 51.97
N GLN A 247 6.66 4.84 53.28
CA GLN A 247 6.06 3.81 54.09
C GLN A 247 4.51 3.92 54.13
N TYR A 248 3.86 2.75 54.17
CA TYR A 248 2.58 2.39 54.79
C TYR A 248 1.40 3.38 54.83
N ALA A 249 0.23 2.93 54.33
CA ALA A 249 -1.01 2.94 55.12
C ALA A 249 -2.00 1.89 54.60
N ILE A 250 -2.14 0.81 55.37
CA ILE A 250 -3.27 -0.12 55.31
C ILE A 250 -4.45 0.60 55.99
N SER A 251 -5.57 0.76 55.28
CA SER A 251 -6.85 1.12 55.89
C SER A 251 -7.89 0.09 55.50
N ASN A 252 -8.23 -0.75 56.47
CA ASN A 252 -9.44 -1.54 56.48
C ASN A 252 -10.62 -0.63 56.85
N ALA A 253 -11.74 -0.72 56.15
CA ALA A 253 -13.06 -0.41 56.70
C ALA A 253 -14.18 -1.07 55.88
N PRO A 254 -15.36 -1.31 56.48
CA PRO A 254 -16.23 -2.46 56.17
C PRO A 254 -17.55 -2.11 55.46
N HIS A 255 -18.29 -3.19 55.16
CA HIS A 255 -19.66 -3.35 54.63
C HIS A 255 -19.81 -3.56 53.13
#